data_AF-A0AAU4HED0-F1
#
_entry.id   AF-A0AAU4HED0-F1
#
_cell.length_a   1.000
_cell.length_b   1.000
_cell.length_c   1.000
_cell.angle_alpha   90.00
_cell.angle_beta   90.00
_cell.angle_gamma   90.00
#
_symmetry.space_group_name_H-M   'P 1'
#
loop_
_entity.id
_entity.type
_entity.pdbx_description
1 polymer ?
#
loop_
_entity_poly.entity_id
_entity_poly.type
_entity_poly.pdbx_seq_one_letter_code
_entity_poly.pdbx_strand_id
1 'polypeptide(L)'
;MSGQPHTADGRRPDGREADPATVRLRAAARALRLHLDGLPAVFHFDGADDQFLAESVFPFARWRYACADSLLGSGMGGTVVGALARSLFDDGLRWQWISQDPAERRAALVGSMLEERNRICGYLADHDASCPNLARWFVPLSGVTDLTGASLAALSAPSLPDEQELLDLFLASPAPPLPPTVVGGSVEDLLDAARGMLTMSGLRGAVMVLGHAGHGNLLGLQSSVAADGVPGHDLRADHEALFVHVAAVGVTVTLLGVSAAVPECWPPEVDQAGFLGQAMRLTEAVVAAAGAVHGLGDPKAVSRAPAKVRTRPQQLRLRPEVLVASGSLLPDIADAGRVVAAAEEYDAFLSSWHTSPWAHGNPKLASVLAYAGAHSTFATVMATYDQHAAVTAVFGARMLLEEAARFTWLTQEHDDEDAFVQRSTRYFDEFRARKKKTIELFAGNGVALAAAKKLFQLPDTVVEGPETISKGRKPLPPIDEMLLAMAAPYPEPGWLPVAYSLLSQVTHSTPIGLVHMARYQDGVLHAQDISPEMLALTLDTACLGSARLISLSALLLTHGSDDAQQYAHGLEERALAVHDTARLVHWLD
;
A
#
# COMPACT_ATOMS: atom_id res chain seq x y z
N MET A 1 6.14 13.78 39.98
CA MET A 1 6.45 15.10 39.42
C MET A 1 6.30 14.99 37.92
N SER A 2 5.35 15.74 37.38
CA SER A 2 4.82 15.68 36.03
C SER A 2 5.73 16.41 35.03
N GLY A 3 6.24 15.68 34.04
CA GLY A 3 6.69 16.25 32.77
C GLY A 3 5.69 15.85 31.69
N GLN A 4 4.88 16.80 31.23
CA GLN A 4 4.17 16.65 29.96
C GLN A 4 5.22 16.61 28.83
N PRO A 5 5.17 15.64 27.91
CA PRO A 5 5.94 15.76 26.68
C PRO A 5 5.28 16.88 25.85
N HIS A 6 6.03 17.95 25.59
CA HIS A 6 5.69 18.88 24.51
C HIS A 6 5.60 18.07 23.21
N THR A 7 4.41 17.87 22.67
CA THR A 7 4.24 17.17 21.38
C THR A 7 4.79 18.05 20.26
N ALA A 8 5.65 17.45 19.44
CA ALA A 8 6.35 18.04 18.32
C ALA A 8 5.44 18.30 17.09
N ASP A 9 4.19 18.72 17.27
CA ASP A 9 3.23 18.84 16.16
C ASP A 9 3.49 20.06 15.24
N GLY A 10 4.36 20.99 15.66
CA GLY A 10 4.68 22.21 14.89
C GLY A 10 5.95 22.15 14.04
N ARG A 11 6.87 21.23 14.33
CA ARG A 11 8.15 21.09 13.62
C ARG A 11 8.27 19.71 12.99
N ARG A 12 8.50 19.69 11.69
CA ARG A 12 8.86 18.49 10.94
C ARG A 12 10.23 17.98 11.41
N PRO A 13 10.53 16.68 11.26
CA PRO A 13 11.83 16.13 11.66
C PRO A 13 13.03 16.76 10.95
N ASP A 14 12.82 17.29 9.74
CA ASP A 14 13.81 18.08 9.00
C ASP A 14 13.99 19.52 9.52
N GLY A 15 13.36 19.86 10.66
CA GLY A 15 13.48 21.16 11.33
C GLY A 15 12.55 22.23 10.79
N ARG A 16 11.78 21.99 9.72
CA ARG A 16 10.86 22.97 9.13
C ARG A 16 9.58 23.10 9.94
N GLU A 17 9.03 24.31 9.99
CA GLU A 17 7.71 24.53 10.60
C GLU A 17 6.60 24.13 9.62
N ALA A 18 5.65 23.34 10.10
CA ALA A 18 4.48 22.98 9.30
C ALA A 18 3.53 24.17 9.20
N ASP A 19 2.90 24.35 8.03
CA ASP A 19 1.88 25.38 7.86
C ASP A 19 0.71 25.15 8.86
N PRO A 20 0.10 26.21 9.43
CA PRO A 20 -1.01 26.07 10.38
C PRO A 20 -2.18 25.23 9.87
N ALA A 21 -2.46 25.21 8.56
CA ALA A 21 -3.48 24.36 7.97
C ALA A 21 -3.09 22.87 8.01
N THR A 22 -1.83 22.54 7.75
CA THR A 22 -1.29 21.18 7.91
C THR A 22 -1.33 20.74 9.37
N VAL A 23 -0.99 21.61 10.32
CA VAL A 23 -1.11 21.29 11.75
C VAL A 23 -2.56 20.98 12.15
N ARG A 24 -3.53 21.76 11.65
CA ARG A 24 -4.96 21.49 11.89
C ARG A 24 -5.40 20.16 11.29
N LEU A 25 -4.92 19.83 10.08
CA LEU A 25 -5.19 18.54 9.45
C LEU A 25 -4.67 17.38 10.31
N ARG A 26 -3.41 17.43 10.74
CA ARG A 26 -2.80 16.39 11.60
C ARG A 26 -3.56 16.22 12.91
N ALA A 27 -3.98 17.34 13.52
CA ALA A 27 -4.80 17.29 14.73
C ALA A 27 -6.17 16.62 14.50
N ALA A 28 -6.84 16.92 13.38
CA ALA A 28 -8.11 16.29 13.02
C ALA A 28 -7.94 14.79 12.75
N ALA A 29 -6.89 14.40 12.01
CA ALA A 29 -6.58 13.02 11.71
C ALA A 29 -6.29 12.21 12.97
N ARG A 30 -5.48 12.76 13.89
CA ARG A 30 -5.20 12.15 15.19
C ARG A 30 -6.45 12.02 16.05
N ALA A 31 -7.35 12.99 16.03
CA ALA A 31 -8.62 12.90 16.76
C ALA A 31 -9.51 11.77 16.22
N LEU A 32 -9.60 11.60 14.90
CA LEU A 32 -10.29 10.46 14.28
C LEU A 32 -9.63 9.14 14.69
N ARG A 33 -8.30 9.03 14.58
CA ARG A 33 -7.53 7.84 14.98
C ARG A 33 -7.85 7.44 16.41
N LEU A 34 -7.70 8.36 17.37
CA LEU A 34 -7.91 8.08 18.80
C LEU A 34 -9.33 7.60 19.10
N HIS A 35 -10.33 8.12 18.37
CA HIS A 35 -11.71 7.64 18.47
C HIS A 35 -11.85 6.21 17.96
N LEU A 36 -11.29 5.89 16.78
CA LEU A 36 -11.33 4.54 16.20
C LEU A 36 -10.56 3.51 17.06
N ASP A 37 -9.46 3.91 17.68
CA ASP A 37 -8.68 3.09 18.63
C ASP A 37 -9.49 2.69 19.86
N GLY A 38 -10.55 3.44 20.18
CA GLY A 38 -11.48 3.13 21.28
C GLY A 38 -12.43 1.97 21.03
N LEU A 39 -12.59 1.47 19.78
CA LEU A 39 -13.48 0.34 19.49
C LEU A 39 -12.78 -1.01 19.76
N PRO A 40 -13.28 -1.87 20.66
CA PRO A 40 -12.77 -3.23 20.80
C PRO A 40 -12.91 -4.03 19.49
N ALA A 41 -11.98 -4.96 19.26
CA ALA A 41 -12.09 -5.93 18.17
C ALA A 41 -12.70 -7.23 18.71
N VAL A 42 -13.67 -7.79 17.98
CA VAL A 42 -14.32 -9.06 18.28
C VAL A 42 -14.08 -10.00 17.11
N PHE A 43 -13.66 -11.23 17.39
CA PHE A 43 -13.41 -12.25 16.37
C PHE A 43 -14.13 -13.55 16.74
N HIS A 44 -14.81 -14.14 15.76
CA HIS A 44 -15.51 -15.41 15.87
C HIS A 44 -14.87 -16.43 14.92
N PHE A 45 -14.53 -17.60 15.47
CA PHE A 45 -13.87 -18.69 14.75
C PHE A 45 -14.81 -19.86 14.42
N ASP A 46 -15.89 -20.02 15.18
CA ASP A 46 -16.89 -21.09 14.97
C ASP A 46 -18.03 -20.66 14.02
N GLY A 47 -17.81 -19.59 13.25
CA GLY A 47 -18.79 -18.99 12.34
C GLY A 47 -18.75 -19.55 10.91
N ALA A 48 -19.42 -18.87 9.98
CA ALA A 48 -19.28 -19.16 8.56
C ALA A 48 -17.85 -18.84 8.07
N ASP A 49 -17.40 -19.49 6.98
CA ASP A 49 -16.04 -19.34 6.44
C ASP A 49 -15.64 -17.89 6.10
N ASP A 50 -16.62 -17.00 5.90
CA ASP A 50 -16.44 -15.57 5.63
C ASP A 50 -16.46 -14.69 6.88
N GLN A 51 -16.87 -15.21 8.04
CA GLN A 51 -17.11 -14.43 9.26
C GLN A 51 -15.83 -13.77 9.78
N PHE A 52 -14.77 -14.56 10.02
CA PHE A 52 -13.50 -14.00 10.51
C PHE A 52 -12.92 -12.97 9.53
N LEU A 53 -13.00 -13.24 8.23
CA LEU A 53 -12.54 -12.32 7.20
C LEU A 53 -13.31 -11.00 7.32
N ALA A 54 -14.64 -11.08 7.43
CA ALA A 54 -15.51 -9.92 7.56
C ALA A 54 -15.21 -9.09 8.83
N GLU A 55 -14.99 -9.76 9.95
CA GLU A 55 -14.69 -9.15 11.26
C GLU A 55 -13.29 -8.54 11.34
N SER A 56 -12.33 -9.08 10.59
CA SER A 56 -10.94 -8.61 10.60
C SER A 56 -10.67 -7.34 9.81
N VAL A 57 -11.51 -7.02 8.81
CA VAL A 57 -11.20 -5.90 7.91
C VAL A 57 -11.20 -4.55 8.63
N PHE A 58 -12.16 -4.26 9.51
CA PHE A 58 -12.16 -2.98 10.22
C PHE A 58 -10.96 -2.83 11.19
N PRO A 59 -10.66 -3.80 12.08
CA PRO A 59 -9.45 -3.76 12.90
C PRO A 59 -8.18 -3.46 12.08
N PHE A 60 -8.04 -4.07 10.90
CA PHE A 60 -6.84 -3.89 10.07
C PHE A 60 -6.83 -2.55 9.32
N ALA A 61 -8.01 -2.07 8.89
CA ALA A 61 -8.15 -0.73 8.33
C ALA A 61 -7.82 0.33 9.39
N ARG A 62 -8.30 0.16 10.62
CA ARG A 62 -7.93 1.03 11.75
C ARG A 62 -6.42 1.08 11.95
N TRP A 63 -5.72 -0.05 11.95
CA TRP A 63 -4.26 -0.05 12.17
C TRP A 63 -3.50 0.60 11.02
N ARG A 64 -3.87 0.32 9.76
CA ARG A 64 -3.27 1.03 8.61
C ARG A 64 -3.49 2.54 8.70
N TYR A 65 -4.65 2.99 9.16
CA TYR A 65 -4.91 4.41 9.41
C TYR A 65 -4.03 4.98 10.53
N ALA A 66 -3.88 4.25 11.64
CA ALA A 66 -2.99 4.63 12.74
C ALA A 66 -1.51 4.69 12.32
N CYS A 67 -1.08 3.77 11.44
CA CYS A 67 0.26 3.77 10.85
C CYS A 67 0.47 5.00 9.95
N ALA A 68 -0.50 5.31 9.08
CA ALA A 68 -0.44 6.49 8.23
C ALA A 68 -0.33 7.80 9.05
N ASP A 69 -1.14 7.96 10.10
CA ASP A 69 -1.03 9.11 11.02
C ASP A 69 0.33 9.17 11.74
N SER A 70 0.84 8.02 12.18
CA SER A 70 2.13 7.95 12.88
C SER A 70 3.31 8.30 11.97
N LEU A 71 3.31 7.84 10.71
CA LEU A 71 4.36 8.15 9.73
C LEU A 71 4.42 9.65 9.39
N LEU A 72 3.26 10.29 9.27
CA LEU A 72 3.19 11.74 9.07
C LEU A 72 3.73 12.53 10.28
N GLY A 73 3.53 11.97 11.48
CA GLY A 73 4.11 12.50 12.72
C GLY A 73 5.62 12.30 12.83
N SER A 74 6.15 11.18 12.33
CA SER A 74 7.58 10.85 12.37
C SER A 74 8.40 11.39 11.21
N GLY A 75 7.73 11.94 10.18
CA GLY A 75 8.29 12.55 8.97
C GLY A 75 9.22 11.64 8.17
N MET A 76 8.88 10.36 8.11
CA MET A 76 9.49 9.33 7.27
C MET A 76 8.41 8.54 6.54
N GLY A 77 8.80 7.80 5.50
CA GLY A 77 7.88 6.90 4.81
C GLY A 77 6.76 7.60 4.04
N GLY A 78 6.97 8.84 3.58
CA GLY A 78 5.92 9.62 2.91
C GLY A 78 5.26 8.87 1.74
N THR A 79 6.04 8.17 0.92
CA THR A 79 5.51 7.35 -0.19
C THR A 79 4.71 6.13 0.29
N VAL A 80 5.09 5.53 1.43
CA VAL A 80 4.37 4.42 2.07
C VAL A 80 2.99 4.87 2.56
N VAL A 81 2.86 6.11 3.08
CA VAL A 81 1.56 6.70 3.46
C VAL A 81 0.60 6.74 2.28
N GLY A 82 1.09 7.05 1.07
CA GLY A 82 0.27 7.01 -0.14
C GLY A 82 -0.28 5.61 -0.45
N ALA A 83 0.52 4.58 -0.25
CA ALA A 83 0.11 3.20 -0.48
C ALA A 83 -0.91 2.71 0.58
N LEU A 84 -0.69 3.05 1.85
CA LEU A 84 -1.64 2.80 2.94
C LEU A 84 -2.99 3.50 2.68
N ALA A 85 -2.96 4.78 2.32
CA ALA A 85 -4.18 5.56 2.04
C ALA A 85 -4.99 4.98 0.88
N ARG A 86 -4.32 4.49 -0.17
CA ARG A 86 -4.97 3.79 -1.27
C ARG A 86 -5.66 2.50 -0.80
N SER A 87 -4.93 1.67 -0.06
CA SER A 87 -5.44 0.40 0.45
C SER A 87 -6.72 0.59 1.30
N LEU A 88 -6.73 1.61 2.17
CA LEU A 88 -7.89 1.97 2.99
C LEU A 88 -9.10 2.41 2.16
N PHE A 89 -8.85 3.12 1.07
CA PHE A 89 -9.92 3.55 0.17
C PHE A 89 -10.52 2.39 -0.60
N ASP A 90 -9.68 1.49 -1.12
CA ASP A 90 -10.13 0.31 -1.86
C ASP A 90 -10.97 -0.60 -0.94
N ASP A 91 -10.61 -0.73 0.34
CA ASP A 91 -11.45 -1.40 1.34
C ASP A 91 -12.77 -0.67 1.61
N GLY A 92 -12.75 0.66 1.70
CA GLY A 92 -13.97 1.45 1.83
C GLY A 92 -14.93 1.18 0.67
N LEU A 93 -14.44 1.19 -0.57
CA LEU A 93 -15.25 0.87 -1.75
C LEU A 93 -15.81 -0.55 -1.71
N ARG A 94 -14.98 -1.53 -1.32
CA ARG A 94 -15.37 -2.93 -1.22
C ARG A 94 -16.48 -3.13 -0.19
N TRP A 95 -16.34 -2.56 1.00
CA TRP A 95 -17.31 -2.71 2.07
C TRP A 95 -18.58 -1.90 1.84
N GLN A 96 -18.49 -0.77 1.13
CA GLN A 96 -19.67 -0.09 0.62
C GLN A 96 -20.43 -0.93 -0.40
N TRP A 97 -19.74 -1.69 -1.25
CA TRP A 97 -20.39 -2.60 -2.19
C TRP A 97 -21.00 -3.80 -1.48
N ILE A 98 -20.31 -4.42 -0.53
CA ILE A 98 -20.85 -5.55 0.26
C ILE A 98 -22.07 -5.11 1.06
N SER A 99 -22.03 -3.95 1.72
CA SER A 99 -23.10 -3.48 2.62
C SER A 99 -24.44 -3.21 1.92
N GLN A 100 -24.45 -3.05 0.59
CA GLN A 100 -25.69 -2.88 -0.19
C GLN A 100 -26.52 -4.16 -0.27
N ASP A 101 -25.87 -5.33 -0.18
CA ASP A 101 -26.54 -6.63 -0.15
C ASP A 101 -25.64 -7.65 0.58
N PRO A 102 -25.57 -7.58 1.92
CA PRO A 102 -24.64 -8.41 2.68
C PRO A 102 -24.90 -9.92 2.49
N ALA A 103 -26.18 -10.31 2.38
CA ALA A 103 -26.57 -11.70 2.27
C ALA A 103 -26.04 -12.37 1.00
N GLU A 104 -26.06 -11.65 -0.14
CA GLU A 104 -25.54 -12.18 -1.40
C GLU A 104 -24.04 -11.91 -1.60
N ARG A 105 -23.54 -10.75 -1.16
CA ARG A 105 -22.21 -10.25 -1.53
C ARG A 105 -21.11 -10.65 -0.56
N ARG A 106 -21.42 -10.95 0.70
CA ARG A 106 -20.39 -11.31 1.71
C ARG A 106 -19.72 -12.65 1.36
N ALA A 107 -20.47 -13.60 0.82
CA ALA A 107 -19.95 -14.85 0.28
C ALA A 107 -18.87 -14.65 -0.80
N ALA A 108 -18.84 -13.49 -1.47
CA ALA A 108 -17.83 -13.20 -2.48
C ALA A 108 -16.39 -13.10 -1.93
N LEU A 109 -16.24 -12.88 -0.61
CA LEU A 109 -14.95 -12.94 0.08
C LEU A 109 -14.29 -14.32 -0.12
N VAL A 110 -15.07 -15.39 0.02
CA VAL A 110 -14.60 -16.77 -0.13
C VAL A 110 -14.23 -17.07 -1.59
N GLY A 111 -15.02 -16.59 -2.55
CA GLY A 111 -14.71 -16.75 -3.97
C GLY A 111 -13.44 -16.00 -4.40
N SER A 112 -13.24 -14.76 -3.92
CA SER A 112 -12.01 -14.00 -4.14
C SER A 112 -10.79 -14.71 -3.56
N MET A 113 -10.91 -15.25 -2.35
CA MET A 113 -9.85 -15.99 -1.69
C MET A 113 -9.39 -17.22 -2.52
N LEU A 114 -10.33 -17.95 -3.12
CA LEU A 114 -10.01 -19.04 -4.06
C LEU A 114 -9.35 -18.56 -5.35
N GLU A 115 -9.82 -17.45 -5.91
CA GLU A 115 -9.21 -16.87 -7.11
C GLU A 115 -7.78 -16.40 -6.87
N GLU A 116 -7.51 -15.81 -5.71
CA GLU A 116 -6.17 -15.39 -5.28
C GLU A 116 -5.25 -16.59 -5.12
N ARG A 117 -5.70 -17.65 -4.47
CA ARG A 117 -4.98 -18.93 -4.40
C ARG A 117 -4.64 -19.45 -5.79
N ASN A 118 -5.63 -19.52 -6.69
CA ASN A 118 -5.43 -20.01 -8.05
C ASN A 118 -4.48 -19.11 -8.85
N ARG A 119 -4.51 -17.80 -8.59
CA ARG A 119 -3.60 -16.83 -9.20
C ARG A 119 -2.17 -17.04 -8.71
N ILE A 120 -1.92 -17.16 -7.41
CA ILE A 120 -0.59 -17.45 -6.84
C ILE A 120 -0.05 -18.75 -7.41
N CYS A 121 -0.88 -19.80 -7.43
CA CYS A 121 -0.57 -21.04 -8.11
C CYS A 121 -0.21 -20.81 -9.58
N GLY A 122 -1.03 -20.08 -10.35
CA GLY A 122 -0.74 -19.71 -11.73
C GLY A 122 0.64 -19.07 -11.89
N TYR A 123 0.91 -18.03 -11.09
CA TYR A 123 2.18 -17.30 -11.07
C TYR A 123 3.39 -18.23 -10.86
N LEU A 124 3.31 -19.18 -9.92
CA LEU A 124 4.38 -20.15 -9.69
C LEU A 124 4.71 -20.97 -10.95
N ALA A 125 3.72 -21.45 -11.72
CA ALA A 125 4.04 -22.16 -12.97
C ALA A 125 4.45 -21.24 -14.11
N ASP A 126 3.77 -20.10 -14.26
CA ASP A 126 4.06 -19.17 -15.36
C ASP A 126 5.49 -18.62 -15.26
N HIS A 127 6.11 -18.67 -14.08
CA HIS A 127 7.46 -18.20 -13.80
C HIS A 127 8.46 -19.30 -13.42
N ASP A 128 8.09 -20.58 -13.51
CA ASP A 128 8.94 -21.73 -13.14
C ASP A 128 9.58 -21.59 -11.74
N ALA A 129 8.77 -21.16 -10.77
CA ALA A 129 9.18 -20.96 -9.38
C ALA A 129 8.58 -22.03 -8.47
N SER A 130 9.36 -22.48 -7.51
CA SER A 130 8.96 -23.45 -6.50
C SER A 130 8.55 -22.78 -5.20
N CYS A 131 7.65 -23.42 -4.46
CA CYS A 131 7.33 -23.04 -3.10
C CYS A 131 6.97 -24.29 -2.28
N PRO A 132 7.97 -24.98 -1.70
CA PRO A 132 7.73 -26.22 -0.96
C PRO A 132 6.72 -26.10 0.19
N ASN A 133 6.60 -24.90 0.79
CA ASN A 133 5.70 -24.64 1.90
C ASN A 133 4.41 -23.89 1.49
N LEU A 134 3.97 -24.06 0.23
CA LEU A 134 2.81 -23.34 -0.33
C LEU A 134 1.51 -23.52 0.48
N ALA A 135 1.30 -24.66 1.13
CA ALA A 135 0.12 -24.87 1.98
C ALA A 135 0.05 -23.89 3.16
N ARG A 136 1.20 -23.49 3.73
CA ARG A 136 1.28 -22.51 4.83
C ARG A 136 0.96 -21.09 4.38
N TRP A 137 1.28 -20.75 3.14
CA TRP A 137 0.87 -19.49 2.52
C TRP A 137 -0.65 -19.37 2.32
N PHE A 138 -1.38 -20.49 2.32
CA PHE A 138 -2.83 -20.48 2.16
C PHE A 138 -3.59 -20.73 3.47
N VAL A 139 -2.93 -21.35 4.46
CA VAL A 139 -3.51 -21.58 5.79
C VAL A 139 -2.51 -21.14 6.87
N PRO A 140 -2.18 -19.82 6.95
CA PRO A 140 -1.33 -19.32 8.03
C PRO A 140 -2.05 -19.39 9.39
N LEU A 141 -3.38 -19.31 9.38
CA LEU A 141 -4.24 -19.48 10.55
C LEU A 141 -5.12 -20.72 10.38
N SER A 142 -4.80 -21.79 11.11
CA SER A 142 -5.58 -23.02 11.10
C SER A 142 -7.00 -22.79 11.63
N GLY A 143 -8.00 -23.38 10.97
CA GLY A 143 -9.42 -23.28 11.37
C GLY A 143 -10.13 -22.02 10.90
N VAL A 144 -9.44 -21.06 10.27
CA VAL A 144 -10.05 -19.85 9.69
C VAL A 144 -10.44 -20.06 8.23
N THR A 145 -9.55 -20.69 7.44
CA THR A 145 -9.77 -20.94 6.02
C THR A 145 -9.38 -22.37 5.66
N ASP A 146 -10.08 -22.97 4.69
CA ASP A 146 -9.69 -24.23 4.04
C ASP A 146 -9.29 -23.99 2.59
N LEU A 147 -8.29 -23.13 2.40
CA LEU A 147 -7.75 -22.85 1.06
C LEU A 147 -6.92 -23.98 0.48
N THR A 148 -6.52 -24.94 1.32
CA THR A 148 -6.05 -26.24 0.87
C THR A 148 -7.09 -26.99 0.04
N GLY A 149 -8.37 -26.62 0.09
CA GLY A 149 -9.39 -27.17 -0.80
C GLY A 149 -9.92 -28.53 -0.36
N ALA A 150 -9.89 -28.84 0.95
CA ALA A 150 -10.60 -30.00 1.47
C ALA A 150 -12.13 -29.80 1.45
N SER A 151 -12.60 -28.55 1.45
CA SER A 151 -13.99 -28.12 1.33
C SER A 151 -14.33 -27.65 -0.08
N LEU A 152 -15.35 -28.27 -0.69
CA LEU A 152 -15.88 -27.90 -2.01
C LEU A 152 -16.88 -26.74 -1.96
N ALA A 153 -17.33 -26.33 -0.76
CA ALA A 153 -18.39 -25.34 -0.60
C ALA A 153 -18.06 -23.98 -1.24
N ALA A 154 -16.78 -23.59 -1.19
CA ALA A 154 -16.26 -22.35 -1.73
C ALA A 154 -16.29 -22.26 -3.27
N LEU A 155 -16.36 -23.39 -3.99
CA LEU A 155 -16.28 -23.43 -5.46
C LEU A 155 -17.48 -22.79 -6.17
N SER A 156 -18.56 -22.51 -5.44
CA SER A 156 -19.77 -21.88 -5.98
C SER A 156 -19.89 -20.39 -5.62
N ALA A 157 -19.00 -19.88 -4.77
CA ALA A 157 -19.03 -18.49 -4.35
C ALA A 157 -18.64 -17.54 -5.50
N PRO A 158 -19.34 -16.40 -5.68
CA PRO A 158 -18.95 -15.39 -6.66
C PRO A 158 -17.62 -14.74 -6.28
N SER A 159 -16.98 -14.07 -7.23
CA SER A 159 -15.75 -13.32 -6.96
C SER A 159 -16.05 -11.86 -6.67
N LEU A 160 -15.17 -11.19 -5.91
CA LEU A 160 -15.26 -9.75 -5.73
C LEU A 160 -14.99 -9.01 -7.06
N PRO A 161 -15.66 -7.89 -7.33
CA PRO A 161 -15.23 -6.96 -8.38
C PRO A 161 -13.81 -6.46 -8.08
N ASP A 162 -13.01 -6.20 -9.10
CA ASP A 162 -11.69 -5.61 -8.89
C ASP A 162 -11.76 -4.12 -8.49
N GLU A 163 -10.64 -3.57 -8.02
CA GLU A 163 -10.55 -2.17 -7.54
C GLU A 163 -11.04 -1.16 -8.57
N GLN A 164 -10.71 -1.37 -9.85
CA GLN A 164 -11.10 -0.45 -10.92
C GLN A 164 -12.60 -0.55 -11.20
N GLU A 165 -13.16 -1.76 -11.18
CA GLU A 165 -14.61 -1.98 -11.30
C GLU A 165 -15.37 -1.36 -10.12
N LEU A 166 -14.89 -1.52 -8.89
CA LEU A 166 -15.47 -0.87 -7.70
C LEU A 166 -15.43 0.66 -7.82
N LEU A 167 -14.30 1.21 -8.26
CA LEU A 167 -14.15 2.64 -8.50
C LEU A 167 -15.10 3.12 -9.61
N ASP A 168 -15.19 2.41 -10.73
CA ASP A 168 -16.07 2.77 -11.84
C ASP A 168 -17.55 2.75 -11.43
N LEU A 169 -17.98 1.74 -10.65
CA LEU A 169 -19.32 1.66 -10.07
C LEU A 169 -19.60 2.82 -9.11
N PHE A 170 -18.63 3.12 -8.24
CA PHE A 170 -18.71 4.22 -7.31
C PHE A 170 -18.88 5.56 -8.07
N LEU A 171 -18.06 5.80 -9.08
CA LEU A 171 -18.07 7.02 -9.90
C LEU A 171 -19.33 7.15 -10.78
N ALA A 172 -19.90 6.04 -11.24
CA ALA A 172 -21.12 6.03 -12.06
C ALA A 172 -22.39 6.28 -11.25
N SER A 173 -22.32 6.14 -9.93
CA SER A 173 -23.49 6.31 -9.07
C SER A 173 -23.82 7.80 -8.83
N PRO A 174 -25.11 8.18 -8.81
CA PRO A 174 -25.50 9.54 -8.49
C PRO A 174 -25.09 9.90 -7.06
N ALA A 175 -24.71 11.17 -6.85
CA ALA A 175 -24.47 11.67 -5.50
C ALA A 175 -25.78 11.61 -4.71
N PRO A 176 -25.80 11.02 -3.50
CA PRO A 176 -26.99 11.04 -2.67
C PRO A 176 -27.37 12.49 -2.34
N PRO A 177 -28.67 12.83 -2.24
CA PRO A 177 -29.08 14.13 -1.75
C PRO A 177 -28.51 14.34 -0.35
N LEU A 178 -27.92 15.52 -0.09
CA LEU A 178 -27.34 15.87 1.21
C LEU A 178 -28.38 15.61 2.32
N PRO A 179 -28.17 14.63 3.22
CA PRO A 179 -29.06 14.44 4.34
C PRO A 179 -28.90 15.63 5.31
N PRO A 180 -29.99 16.11 5.94
CA PRO A 180 -29.88 17.11 7.00
C PRO A 180 -29.09 16.50 8.16
N THR A 181 -27.89 17.03 8.40
CA THR A 181 -27.03 16.83 9.59
C THR A 181 -27.35 15.55 10.37
N VAL A 182 -26.74 14.42 9.99
CA VAL A 182 -27.05 13.10 10.53
C VAL A 182 -26.45 12.97 11.95
N VAL A 183 -27.15 13.51 12.93
CA VAL A 183 -26.93 13.16 14.34
C VAL A 183 -27.99 12.12 14.70
N GLY A 184 -27.62 10.84 14.62
CA GLY A 184 -28.48 9.72 15.04
C GLY A 184 -29.32 9.03 13.94
N GLY A 185 -28.84 9.01 12.69
CA GLY A 185 -29.45 8.20 11.61
C GLY A 185 -29.08 6.71 11.68
N SER A 186 -29.70 5.88 10.84
CA SER A 186 -29.34 4.46 10.72
C SER A 186 -27.94 4.28 10.14
N VAL A 187 -27.37 3.07 10.20
CA VAL A 187 -26.05 2.78 9.60
C VAL A 187 -26.08 3.05 8.09
N GLU A 188 -27.20 2.77 7.43
CA GLU A 188 -27.43 3.08 6.02
C GLU A 188 -27.43 4.59 5.76
N ASP A 189 -28.09 5.39 6.61
CA ASP A 189 -28.07 6.85 6.50
C ASP A 189 -26.64 7.41 6.65
N LEU A 190 -25.87 6.84 7.59
CA LEU A 190 -24.48 7.22 7.81
C LEU A 190 -23.58 6.77 6.66
N LEU A 191 -23.82 5.59 6.07
CA LEU A 191 -23.13 5.10 4.86
C LEU A 191 -23.38 6.01 3.66
N ASP A 192 -24.62 6.45 3.46
CA ASP A 192 -24.97 7.38 2.38
C ASP A 192 -24.37 8.78 2.62
N ALA A 193 -24.31 9.24 3.86
CA ALA A 193 -23.59 10.47 4.21
C ALA A 193 -22.08 10.33 3.98
N ALA A 194 -21.48 9.19 4.34
CA ALA A 194 -20.05 8.92 4.14
C ALA A 194 -19.69 8.79 2.66
N ARG A 195 -20.60 8.20 1.88
CA ARG A 195 -20.56 8.24 0.42
C ARG A 195 -20.55 9.68 -0.08
N GLY A 196 -21.39 10.54 0.49
CA GLY A 196 -21.37 11.99 0.26
C GLY A 196 -19.96 12.57 0.38
N MET A 197 -19.25 12.23 1.45
CA MET A 197 -17.85 12.63 1.65
C MET A 197 -16.92 12.09 0.57
N LEU A 198 -17.04 10.80 0.18
CA LEU A 198 -16.30 10.22 -0.95
C LEU A 198 -16.65 10.88 -2.31
N THR A 199 -17.88 11.40 -2.45
CA THR A 199 -18.38 12.06 -3.67
C THR A 199 -18.02 13.55 -3.76
N MET A 200 -17.48 14.17 -2.70
CA MET A 200 -16.89 15.51 -2.76
C MET A 200 -15.73 15.48 -3.72
N SER A 201 -15.96 15.95 -4.92
CA SER A 201 -15.38 15.33 -6.10
C SER A 201 -13.88 15.68 -6.34
N GLY A 202 -13.21 16.33 -5.37
CA GLY A 202 -11.76 16.27 -5.18
C GLY A 202 -11.24 14.85 -4.86
N LEU A 203 -12.03 14.00 -4.19
CA LEU A 203 -11.69 12.58 -3.98
C LEU A 203 -11.71 11.75 -5.26
N ARG A 204 -12.62 12.04 -6.20
CA ARG A 204 -12.66 11.36 -7.52
C ARG A 204 -11.34 11.47 -8.28
N GLY A 205 -10.59 12.55 -8.04
CA GLY A 205 -9.26 12.74 -8.56
C GLY A 205 -8.14 12.32 -7.60
N ALA A 206 -8.34 12.43 -6.28
CA ALA A 206 -7.40 11.97 -5.26
C ALA A 206 -6.98 10.51 -5.44
N VAL A 207 -7.96 9.65 -5.77
CA VAL A 207 -7.78 8.22 -6.07
C VAL A 207 -6.84 8.01 -7.26
N MET A 208 -6.81 8.94 -8.22
CA MET A 208 -5.90 8.84 -9.37
C MET A 208 -4.47 9.29 -9.06
N VAL A 209 -4.27 10.18 -8.09
CA VAL A 209 -2.93 10.48 -7.55
C VAL A 209 -2.44 9.29 -6.75
N LEU A 210 -3.29 8.68 -5.94
CA LEU A 210 -3.00 7.43 -5.23
C LEU A 210 -2.64 6.28 -6.18
N GLY A 211 -3.22 6.26 -7.39
CA GLY A 211 -2.88 5.33 -8.46
C GLY A 211 -1.41 5.39 -8.94
N HIS A 212 -0.65 6.43 -8.59
CA HIS A 212 0.78 6.54 -8.89
C HIS A 212 1.63 6.84 -7.67
N ALA A 213 1.10 7.52 -6.66
CA ALA A 213 1.84 7.91 -5.46
C ALA A 213 1.86 6.84 -4.36
N GLY A 214 1.01 5.81 -4.46
CA GLY A 214 1.07 4.61 -3.61
C GLY A 214 1.87 3.44 -4.19
N HIS A 215 2.75 3.72 -5.16
CA HIS A 215 3.61 2.73 -5.82
C HIS A 215 5.07 3.18 -5.75
N GLY A 216 6.00 2.25 -5.76
CA GLY A 216 7.43 2.56 -5.86
C GLY A 216 7.74 3.07 -7.27
N ASN A 217 7.60 4.36 -7.54
CA ASN A 217 7.89 4.96 -8.84
C ASN A 217 8.22 6.46 -8.78
N LEU A 218 8.70 7.01 -9.89
CA LEU A 218 9.10 8.42 -10.00
C LEU A 218 8.04 9.43 -9.54
N LEU A 219 6.76 9.26 -9.93
CA LEU A 219 5.69 10.18 -9.52
C LEU A 219 5.39 10.07 -8.02
N GLY A 220 5.48 8.86 -7.48
CA GLY A 220 5.37 8.64 -6.03
C GLY A 220 6.51 9.30 -5.28
N LEU A 221 7.75 9.11 -5.72
CA LEU A 221 8.90 9.76 -5.07
C LEU A 221 8.84 11.29 -5.16
N GLN A 222 8.34 11.84 -6.27
CA GLN A 222 8.11 13.28 -6.43
C GLN A 222 7.12 13.86 -5.41
N SER A 223 6.23 13.05 -4.84
CA SER A 223 5.31 13.49 -3.78
C SER A 223 6.02 13.91 -2.49
N SER A 224 7.29 13.52 -2.32
CA SER A 224 8.12 13.85 -1.15
C SER A 224 9.12 14.98 -1.43
N VAL A 225 9.07 15.63 -2.59
CA VAL A 225 9.94 16.77 -2.89
C VAL A 225 9.50 17.99 -2.09
N ALA A 226 10.35 18.45 -1.19
CA ALA A 226 10.16 19.64 -0.38
C ALA A 226 9.88 20.92 -1.18
N ALA A 227 9.33 21.95 -0.53
CA ALA A 227 9.12 23.27 -1.16
C ALA A 227 10.41 23.98 -1.61
N ASP A 228 11.57 23.62 -1.03
CA ASP A 228 12.90 24.10 -1.44
C ASP A 228 13.52 23.24 -2.57
N GLY A 229 12.84 22.17 -3.00
CA GLY A 229 13.29 21.28 -4.08
C GLY A 229 14.13 20.09 -3.60
N VAL A 230 14.38 19.94 -2.30
CA VAL A 230 15.14 18.82 -1.74
C VAL A 230 14.24 17.58 -1.62
N PRO A 231 14.68 16.38 -2.03
CA PRO A 231 13.96 15.14 -1.71
C PRO A 231 13.82 14.97 -0.19
N GLY A 232 12.59 14.99 0.29
CA GLY A 232 12.27 14.79 1.68
C GLY A 232 11.99 13.33 2.00
N HIS A 233 12.07 13.00 3.29
CA HIS A 233 11.57 11.76 3.86
C HIS A 233 10.04 11.78 4.06
N ASP A 234 9.45 12.98 4.06
CA ASP A 234 8.03 13.27 4.29
C ASP A 234 7.36 13.87 3.04
N LEU A 235 6.03 13.79 2.97
CA LEU A 235 5.21 14.24 1.86
C LEU A 235 5.16 15.77 1.73
N ARG A 236 4.86 16.26 0.54
CA ARG A 236 4.38 17.63 0.39
C ARG A 236 3.04 17.80 1.09
N ALA A 237 2.78 18.99 1.63
CA ALA A 237 1.56 19.28 2.40
C ALA A 237 0.27 18.98 1.61
N ASP A 238 0.27 19.22 0.30
CA ASP A 238 -0.87 18.91 -0.57
C ASP A 238 -1.10 17.41 -0.77
N HIS A 239 -0.03 16.60 -0.85
CA HIS A 239 -0.08 15.14 -0.96
C HIS A 239 -0.45 14.50 0.37
N GLU A 240 0.13 14.98 1.47
CA GLU A 240 -0.27 14.63 2.83
C GLU A 240 -1.77 14.85 3.03
N ALA A 241 -2.26 16.05 2.72
CA ALA A 241 -3.68 16.38 2.82
C ALA A 241 -4.55 15.46 1.96
N LEU A 242 -4.13 15.17 0.74
CA LEU A 242 -4.85 14.29 -0.15
C LEU A 242 -4.93 12.85 0.39
N PHE A 243 -3.83 12.31 0.90
CA PHE A 243 -3.76 10.94 1.37
C PHE A 243 -4.49 10.76 2.71
N VAL A 244 -4.33 11.71 3.65
CA VAL A 244 -5.06 11.69 4.92
C VAL A 244 -6.56 11.78 4.70
N HIS A 245 -7.00 12.63 3.77
CA HIS A 245 -8.41 12.74 3.40
C HIS A 245 -8.95 11.40 2.93
N VAL A 246 -8.30 10.78 1.96
CA VAL A 246 -8.76 9.51 1.38
C VAL A 246 -8.70 8.38 2.41
N ALA A 247 -7.64 8.30 3.21
CA ALA A 247 -7.49 7.31 4.27
C ALA A 247 -8.58 7.42 5.34
N ALA A 248 -8.90 8.64 5.78
CA ALA A 248 -9.91 8.91 6.81
C ALA A 248 -11.31 8.51 6.36
N VAL A 249 -11.66 8.84 5.11
CA VAL A 249 -12.96 8.42 4.58
C VAL A 249 -12.98 6.91 4.33
N GLY A 250 -11.90 6.34 3.79
CA GLY A 250 -11.77 4.89 3.57
C GLY A 250 -12.01 4.08 4.84
N VAL A 251 -11.29 4.37 5.93
CA VAL A 251 -11.45 3.65 7.22
C VAL A 251 -12.85 3.84 7.82
N THR A 252 -13.46 5.01 7.65
CA THR A 252 -14.83 5.29 8.15
C THR A 252 -15.87 4.50 7.36
N VAL A 253 -15.75 4.46 6.04
CA VAL A 253 -16.66 3.70 5.17
C VAL A 253 -16.49 2.21 5.42
N THR A 254 -15.27 1.72 5.65
CA THR A 254 -15.02 0.35 6.07
C THR A 254 -15.73 0.03 7.39
N LEU A 255 -15.60 0.88 8.43
CA LEU A 255 -16.30 0.71 9.71
C LEU A 255 -17.82 0.58 9.52
N LEU A 256 -18.40 1.53 8.79
CA LEU A 256 -19.84 1.57 8.54
C LEU A 256 -20.31 0.38 7.70
N GLY A 257 -19.55 -0.01 6.68
CA GLY A 257 -19.88 -1.11 5.79
C GLY A 257 -19.82 -2.46 6.51
N VAL A 258 -18.80 -2.67 7.35
CA VAL A 258 -18.72 -3.85 8.24
C VAL A 258 -19.88 -3.84 9.23
N SER A 259 -20.19 -2.69 9.86
CA SER A 259 -21.30 -2.59 10.81
C SER A 259 -22.66 -2.93 10.20
N ALA A 260 -22.87 -2.64 8.90
CA ALA A 260 -24.06 -3.00 8.16
C ALA A 260 -24.08 -4.48 7.73
N ALA A 261 -22.92 -5.03 7.37
CA ALA A 261 -22.82 -6.38 6.81
C ALA A 261 -22.60 -7.49 7.86
N VAL A 262 -22.14 -7.12 9.05
CA VAL A 262 -21.80 -8.02 10.17
C VAL A 262 -22.22 -7.38 11.50
N PRO A 263 -23.49 -7.02 11.70
CA PRO A 263 -23.93 -6.32 12.91
C PRO A 263 -23.61 -7.07 14.21
N GLU A 264 -23.50 -8.40 14.15
CA GLU A 264 -23.13 -9.28 15.25
C GLU A 264 -21.69 -9.07 15.77
N CYS A 265 -20.79 -8.47 14.99
CA CYS A 265 -19.42 -8.18 15.43
C CYS A 265 -19.33 -6.91 16.30
N TRP A 266 -20.42 -6.17 16.44
CA TRP A 266 -20.42 -4.94 17.20
C TRP A 266 -20.26 -5.21 18.70
N PRO A 267 -19.29 -4.58 19.41
CA PRO A 267 -19.12 -4.77 20.83
C PRO A 267 -20.36 -4.33 21.62
N PRO A 268 -21.01 -5.20 22.41
CA PRO A 268 -22.29 -4.90 23.07
C PRO A 268 -22.17 -3.77 24.12
N GLU A 269 -20.97 -3.52 24.65
CA GLU A 269 -20.68 -2.46 25.61
C GLU A 269 -20.52 -1.07 25.00
N VAL A 270 -20.44 -0.96 23.66
CA VAL A 270 -20.25 0.32 22.96
C VAL A 270 -21.57 0.78 22.33
N ASP A 271 -22.01 1.99 22.64
CA ASP A 271 -23.15 2.63 21.98
C ASP A 271 -22.85 2.84 20.48
N GLN A 272 -23.46 2.00 19.63
CA GLN A 272 -23.19 1.98 18.19
C GLN A 272 -23.51 3.31 17.53
N ALA A 273 -24.72 3.84 17.75
CA ALA A 273 -25.16 5.07 17.10
C ALA A 273 -24.29 6.26 17.52
N GLY A 274 -23.97 6.37 18.82
CA GLY A 274 -23.08 7.41 19.34
C GLY A 274 -21.65 7.30 18.78
N PHE A 275 -21.09 6.09 18.71
CA PHE A 275 -19.75 5.86 18.20
C PHE A 275 -19.64 6.17 16.71
N LEU A 276 -20.54 5.64 15.89
CA LEU A 276 -20.56 5.85 14.43
C LEU A 276 -20.83 7.32 14.09
N GLY A 277 -21.75 7.97 14.80
CA GLY A 277 -22.01 9.40 14.63
C GLY A 277 -20.80 10.27 14.98
N GLN A 278 -20.05 9.92 16.04
CA GLN A 278 -18.81 10.62 16.38
C GLN A 278 -17.71 10.39 15.33
N ALA A 279 -17.55 9.16 14.83
CA ALA A 279 -16.61 8.84 13.77
C ALA A 279 -16.88 9.71 12.52
N MET A 280 -18.15 9.79 12.10
CA MET A 280 -18.58 10.64 10.98
C MET A 280 -18.22 12.11 11.17
N ARG A 281 -18.51 12.71 12.33
CA ARG A 281 -18.16 14.11 12.62
C ARG A 281 -16.65 14.36 12.58
N LEU A 282 -15.86 13.43 13.10
CA LEU A 282 -14.40 13.53 13.07
C LEU A 282 -13.86 13.41 11.65
N THR A 283 -14.43 12.53 10.83
CA THR A 283 -14.10 12.38 9.41
C THR A 283 -14.44 13.64 8.63
N GLU A 284 -15.59 14.26 8.86
CA GLU A 284 -15.95 15.56 8.27
C GLU A 284 -14.92 16.66 8.63
N ALA A 285 -14.42 16.67 9.87
CA ALA A 285 -13.39 17.61 10.30
C ALA A 285 -12.06 17.39 9.55
N VAL A 286 -11.67 16.12 9.32
CA VAL A 286 -10.50 15.77 8.50
C VAL A 286 -10.68 16.24 7.05
N VAL A 287 -11.83 15.94 6.45
CA VAL A 287 -12.21 16.33 5.07
C VAL A 287 -12.11 17.85 4.91
N ALA A 288 -12.69 18.62 5.84
CA ALA A 288 -12.65 20.08 5.80
C ALA A 288 -11.23 20.62 5.94
N ALA A 289 -10.43 20.09 6.88
CA ALA A 289 -9.05 20.50 7.08
C ALA A 289 -8.16 20.17 5.86
N ALA A 290 -8.33 18.98 5.28
CA ALA A 290 -7.60 18.55 4.10
C ALA A 290 -7.95 19.40 2.88
N GLY A 291 -9.25 19.67 2.67
CA GLY A 291 -9.75 20.50 1.58
C GLY A 291 -9.13 21.90 1.56
N ALA A 292 -8.90 22.48 2.74
CA ALA A 292 -8.23 23.78 2.88
C ALA A 292 -6.75 23.76 2.46
N VAL A 293 -6.08 22.60 2.52
CA VAL A 293 -4.67 22.44 2.15
C VAL A 293 -4.52 22.09 0.68
N HIS A 294 -5.15 21.00 0.21
CA HIS A 294 -4.98 20.54 -1.17
C HIS A 294 -5.77 21.39 -2.19
N GLY A 295 -6.78 22.14 -1.75
CA GLY A 295 -7.43 23.20 -2.53
C GLY A 295 -8.13 22.73 -3.82
N LEU A 296 -8.56 21.46 -3.88
CA LEU A 296 -9.20 20.90 -5.09
C LEU A 296 -10.65 21.38 -5.29
N GLY A 297 -11.24 22.00 -4.27
CA GLY A 297 -12.60 22.57 -4.29
C GLY A 297 -13.71 21.54 -4.54
N ASP A 298 -14.94 22.06 -4.67
CA ASP A 298 -16.09 21.27 -5.11
C ASP A 298 -16.15 21.29 -6.63
N PRO A 299 -16.00 20.15 -7.30
CA PRO A 299 -16.04 20.14 -8.75
C PRO A 299 -17.46 20.03 -9.27
N LYS A 300 -17.58 20.30 -10.57
CA LYS A 300 -18.86 20.34 -11.25
C LYS A 300 -19.48 18.95 -11.36
N ALA A 301 -20.79 18.85 -11.21
CA ALA A 301 -21.52 17.62 -11.47
C ALA A 301 -21.26 17.13 -12.90
N VAL A 302 -20.80 15.89 -13.03
CA VAL A 302 -20.59 15.23 -14.32
C VAL A 302 -21.60 14.08 -14.44
N SER A 303 -22.44 14.13 -15.47
CA SER A 303 -23.33 13.03 -15.83
C SER A 303 -22.52 11.93 -16.52
N ARG A 304 -22.56 10.70 -15.98
CA ARG A 304 -21.93 9.51 -16.59
C ARG A 304 -22.96 8.41 -16.79
N ALA A 305 -22.71 7.58 -17.81
CA ALA A 305 -23.49 6.38 -18.06
C ALA A 305 -23.33 5.36 -16.91
N PRO A 306 -24.35 4.52 -16.65
CA PRO A 306 -24.27 3.50 -15.61
C PRO A 306 -23.17 2.48 -15.92
N ALA A 307 -22.27 2.26 -14.96
CA ALA A 307 -21.29 1.19 -15.00
C ALA A 307 -21.94 -0.15 -14.62
N LYS A 308 -21.40 -1.27 -15.15
CA LYS A 308 -21.86 -2.63 -14.85
C LYS A 308 -20.71 -3.45 -14.28
N VAL A 309 -20.99 -4.23 -13.24
CA VAL A 309 -20.07 -5.27 -12.74
C VAL A 309 -19.90 -6.32 -13.82
N ARG A 310 -18.67 -6.71 -14.12
CA ARG A 310 -18.40 -7.79 -15.08
C ARG A 310 -18.33 -9.12 -14.33
N THR A 311 -19.17 -10.06 -14.72
CA THR A 311 -19.02 -11.45 -14.25
C THR A 311 -17.83 -12.08 -14.97
N ARG A 312 -16.79 -12.47 -14.21
CA ARG A 312 -15.65 -13.20 -14.76
C ARG A 312 -15.89 -14.70 -14.57
N PRO A 313 -15.68 -15.53 -15.61
CA PRO A 313 -15.73 -16.98 -15.44
C PRO A 313 -14.56 -17.41 -14.55
N GLN A 314 -14.88 -18.12 -13.46
CA GLN A 314 -13.87 -18.61 -12.53
C GLN A 314 -13.00 -19.68 -13.22
N GLN A 315 -11.68 -19.48 -13.19
CA GLN A 315 -10.75 -20.54 -13.61
C GLN A 315 -10.56 -21.53 -12.46
N LEU A 316 -11.22 -22.68 -12.54
CA LEU A 316 -11.02 -23.79 -11.61
C LEU A 316 -9.68 -24.46 -11.90
N ARG A 317 -8.63 -24.04 -11.18
CA ARG A 317 -7.34 -24.75 -11.15
C ARG A 317 -7.14 -25.31 -9.75
N LEU A 318 -7.37 -26.61 -9.57
CA LEU A 318 -6.98 -27.33 -8.35
C LEU A 318 -5.57 -27.88 -8.58
N ARG A 319 -4.59 -27.35 -7.83
CA ARG A 319 -3.22 -27.89 -7.80
C ARG A 319 -3.14 -28.99 -6.75
N PRO A 320 -2.85 -30.25 -7.12
CA PRO A 320 -2.77 -31.35 -6.16
C PRO A 320 -1.80 -31.09 -5.00
N GLU A 321 -0.75 -30.30 -5.23
CA GLU A 321 0.29 -29.97 -4.25
C GLU A 321 -0.22 -29.08 -3.11
N VAL A 322 -1.32 -28.35 -3.35
CA VAL A 322 -1.98 -27.49 -2.36
C VAL A 322 -3.06 -28.25 -1.59
N LEU A 323 -3.50 -29.40 -2.11
CA LEU A 323 -4.55 -30.23 -1.49
C LEU A 323 -3.99 -31.05 -0.33
N VAL A 324 -3.85 -30.38 0.82
CA VAL A 324 -3.33 -30.98 2.05
C VAL A 324 -4.46 -31.16 3.05
N ALA A 325 -4.59 -32.33 3.66
CA ALA A 325 -5.53 -32.54 4.76
C ALA A 325 -5.12 -31.69 5.96
N SER A 326 -6.07 -31.17 6.76
CA SER A 326 -5.77 -30.26 7.88
C SER A 326 -4.76 -30.84 8.90
N GLY A 327 -4.75 -32.17 9.09
CA GLY A 327 -3.79 -32.86 9.97
C GLY A 327 -2.39 -33.07 9.37
N SER A 328 -2.20 -32.72 8.10
CA SER A 328 -0.93 -32.85 7.36
C SER A 328 -0.26 -31.49 7.12
N LEU A 329 -0.83 -30.39 7.63
CA LEU A 329 -0.21 -29.07 7.59
C LEU A 329 1.08 -29.09 8.43
N LEU A 330 2.14 -28.47 7.87
CA LEU A 330 3.37 -28.26 8.62
C LEU A 330 3.09 -27.40 9.87
N PRO A 331 3.80 -27.62 10.99
CA PRO A 331 3.63 -26.83 12.19
C PRO A 331 3.94 -25.35 11.90
N ASP A 332 3.39 -24.45 12.74
CA ASP A 332 3.70 -23.03 12.67
C ASP A 332 5.22 -22.80 12.78
N ILE A 333 5.75 -21.87 11.99
CA ILE A 333 7.16 -21.50 12.11
C ILE A 333 7.30 -20.64 13.36
N ALA A 334 7.90 -21.20 14.41
CA ALA A 334 7.93 -20.53 15.70
C ALA A 334 8.63 -19.16 15.66
N ASP A 335 9.70 -19.01 14.85
CA ASP A 335 10.59 -17.86 14.93
C ASP A 335 11.23 -17.49 13.57
N ALA A 336 11.22 -16.18 13.26
CA ALA A 336 11.95 -15.57 12.13
C ALA A 336 13.16 -14.72 12.61
N GLY A 337 13.55 -14.83 13.89
CA GLY A 337 14.55 -14.01 14.55
C GLY A 337 15.94 -14.04 13.91
N ARG A 338 16.31 -15.13 13.24
CA ARG A 338 17.56 -15.16 12.44
C ARG A 338 17.50 -14.23 11.23
N VAL A 339 16.33 -14.13 10.59
CA VAL A 339 16.10 -13.21 9.46
C VAL A 339 16.15 -11.78 9.97
N VAL A 340 15.52 -11.52 11.12
CA VAL A 340 15.55 -10.21 11.80
C VAL A 340 16.99 -9.79 12.10
N ALA A 341 17.77 -10.66 12.76
CA ALA A 341 19.16 -10.35 13.10
C ALA A 341 20.02 -10.05 11.85
N ALA A 342 19.84 -10.82 10.77
CA ALA A 342 20.54 -10.55 9.51
C ALA A 342 20.12 -9.21 8.89
N ALA A 343 18.83 -8.87 8.95
CA ALA A 343 18.32 -7.58 8.46
C ALA A 343 18.83 -6.38 9.29
N GLU A 344 18.98 -6.54 10.60
CA GLU A 344 19.60 -5.54 11.48
C GLU A 344 21.09 -5.34 11.18
N GLU A 345 21.83 -6.41 10.87
CA GLU A 345 23.21 -6.31 10.41
C GLU A 345 23.32 -5.59 9.06
N TYR A 346 22.39 -5.84 8.15
CA TYR A 346 22.28 -5.12 6.88
C TYR A 346 21.98 -3.62 7.12
N ASP A 347 21.01 -3.28 7.99
CA ASP A 347 20.64 -1.90 8.31
C ASP A 347 21.81 -1.12 8.94
N ALA A 348 22.57 -1.75 9.84
CA ALA A 348 23.76 -1.16 10.42
C ALA A 348 24.83 -0.83 9.37
N PHE A 349 24.99 -1.67 8.34
CA PHE A 349 25.90 -1.41 7.23
C PHE A 349 25.37 -0.34 6.27
N LEU A 350 24.08 -0.38 5.94
CA LEU A 350 23.42 0.63 5.09
C LEU A 350 23.55 2.03 5.70
N SER A 351 23.50 2.13 7.02
CA SER A 351 23.68 3.39 7.76
C SER A 351 25.14 3.84 7.89
N SER A 352 26.11 3.04 7.45
CA SER A 352 27.55 3.33 7.64
C SER A 352 28.11 4.33 6.64
N TRP A 353 27.42 4.57 5.51
CA TRP A 353 27.89 5.47 4.46
C TRP A 353 26.76 6.25 3.80
N HIS A 354 27.01 7.54 3.58
CA HIS A 354 26.10 8.43 2.86
C HIS A 354 26.87 9.24 1.84
N THR A 355 26.31 9.38 0.63
CA THR A 355 26.77 10.38 -0.34
C THR A 355 25.86 11.58 -0.32
N SER A 356 26.42 12.78 -0.47
CA SER A 356 25.61 13.96 -0.80
C SER A 356 25.24 13.88 -2.27
N PRO A 357 23.95 13.80 -2.63
CA PRO A 357 23.53 13.67 -4.03
C PRO A 357 24.06 14.77 -4.96
N TRP A 358 24.39 15.94 -4.40
CA TRP A 358 24.88 17.11 -5.14
C TRP A 358 26.41 17.27 -5.09
N ALA A 359 27.14 16.34 -4.47
CA ALA A 359 28.59 16.43 -4.33
C ALA A 359 29.34 16.46 -5.66
N HIS A 360 28.75 15.89 -6.72
CA HIS A 360 29.41 15.70 -8.01
C HIS A 360 28.67 16.37 -9.19
N GLY A 361 28.07 17.54 -8.95
CA GLY A 361 27.44 18.38 -9.96
C GLY A 361 25.92 18.40 -9.85
N ASN A 362 25.24 18.44 -11.00
CA ASN A 362 23.77 18.51 -11.09
C ASN A 362 23.20 17.14 -11.50
N PRO A 363 22.94 16.22 -10.55
CA PRO A 363 22.38 14.92 -10.87
C PRO A 363 20.97 15.04 -11.46
N LYS A 364 20.53 14.01 -12.19
CA LYS A 364 19.11 13.89 -12.57
C LYS A 364 18.28 13.68 -11.30
N LEU A 365 17.18 14.43 -11.17
CA LEU A 365 16.26 14.33 -10.03
C LEU A 365 15.82 12.88 -9.75
N ALA A 366 15.58 12.08 -10.79
CA ALA A 366 15.19 10.67 -10.63
C ALA A 366 16.21 9.84 -9.84
N SER A 367 17.52 10.06 -10.03
CA SER A 367 18.57 9.35 -9.30
C SER A 367 18.63 9.80 -7.83
N VAL A 368 18.45 11.10 -7.56
CA VAL A 368 18.39 11.63 -6.20
C VAL A 368 17.17 11.07 -5.46
N LEU A 369 16.02 11.05 -6.13
CA LEU A 369 14.77 10.53 -5.60
C LEU A 369 14.85 9.03 -5.33
N ALA A 370 15.45 8.25 -6.23
CA ALA A 370 15.66 6.81 -6.03
C ALA A 370 16.55 6.56 -4.81
N TYR A 371 17.66 7.28 -4.67
CA TYR A 371 18.57 7.15 -3.53
C TYR A 371 17.89 7.52 -2.20
N ALA A 372 17.36 8.74 -2.09
CA ALA A 372 16.74 9.23 -0.86
C ALA A 372 15.46 8.46 -0.51
N GLY A 373 14.67 8.12 -1.52
CA GLY A 373 13.45 7.34 -1.38
C GLY A 373 13.71 5.92 -0.89
N ALA A 374 14.75 5.26 -1.39
CA ALA A 374 15.12 3.92 -0.94
C ALA A 374 15.55 3.92 0.53
N HIS A 375 16.39 4.88 0.94
CA HIS A 375 16.75 5.07 2.36
C HIS A 375 15.51 5.32 3.24
N SER A 376 14.64 6.25 2.84
CA SER A 376 13.41 6.57 3.58
C SER A 376 12.49 5.37 3.74
N THR A 377 12.30 4.62 2.65
CA THR A 377 11.39 3.46 2.63
C THR A 377 11.96 2.30 3.41
N PHE A 378 13.28 2.04 3.30
CA PHE A 378 13.93 0.98 4.08
C PHE A 378 13.93 1.29 5.58
N ALA A 379 14.24 2.53 5.97
CA ALA A 379 14.11 2.96 7.36
C ALA A 379 12.67 2.76 7.89
N THR A 380 11.65 2.95 7.03
CA THR A 380 10.26 2.68 7.38
C THR A 380 9.99 1.20 7.64
N VAL A 381 10.57 0.30 6.84
CA VAL A 381 10.50 -1.14 7.10
C VAL A 381 11.14 -1.47 8.45
N MET A 382 12.39 -1.03 8.67
CA MET A 382 13.13 -1.34 9.90
C MET A 382 12.53 -0.72 11.16
N ALA A 383 11.81 0.41 11.04
CA ALA A 383 11.13 1.02 12.18
C ALA A 383 9.79 0.36 12.53
N THR A 384 9.23 -0.51 11.68
CA THR A 384 7.85 -1.01 11.83
C THR A 384 7.69 -2.52 11.80
N TYR A 385 8.70 -3.30 11.41
CA TYR A 385 8.58 -4.75 11.17
C TYR A 385 8.21 -5.60 12.40
N ASP A 386 8.62 -5.20 13.60
CA ASP A 386 8.44 -5.93 14.88
C ASP A 386 7.39 -5.31 15.80
N GLN A 387 6.68 -4.29 15.33
CA GLN A 387 5.69 -3.56 16.12
C GLN A 387 4.27 -3.87 15.65
N HIS A 388 3.29 -3.31 16.37
CA HIS A 388 1.89 -3.17 15.94
C HIS A 388 1.68 -2.44 14.58
N ALA A 389 2.77 -2.15 13.85
CA ALA A 389 2.81 -1.49 12.56
C ALA A 389 3.41 -2.38 11.44
N ALA A 390 3.62 -3.68 11.68
CA ALA A 390 4.29 -4.60 10.75
C ALA A 390 3.63 -4.67 9.35
N VAL A 391 2.34 -4.39 9.23
CA VAL A 391 1.66 -4.18 7.93
C VAL A 391 2.40 -3.12 7.08
N THR A 392 2.87 -2.04 7.69
CA THR A 392 3.60 -0.94 7.04
C THR A 392 4.91 -1.41 6.42
N ALA A 393 5.61 -2.33 7.08
CA ALA A 393 6.83 -2.94 6.56
C ALA A 393 6.55 -3.68 5.25
N VAL A 394 5.43 -4.41 5.15
CA VAL A 394 5.02 -5.12 3.92
C VAL A 394 4.81 -4.14 2.75
N PHE A 395 4.16 -3.00 2.99
CA PHE A 395 4.01 -1.95 1.99
C PHE A 395 5.36 -1.38 1.54
N GLY A 396 6.25 -1.08 2.49
CA GLY A 396 7.59 -0.57 2.20
C GLY A 396 8.43 -1.55 1.37
N ALA A 397 8.44 -2.83 1.75
CA ALA A 397 9.15 -3.89 1.04
C ALA A 397 8.65 -4.05 -0.40
N ARG A 398 7.34 -4.10 -0.61
CA ARG A 398 6.73 -4.16 -1.95
C ARG A 398 7.16 -2.97 -2.81
N MET A 399 7.15 -1.76 -2.25
CA MET A 399 7.52 -0.54 -2.97
C MET A 399 9.01 -0.50 -3.34
N LEU A 400 9.89 -0.92 -2.43
CA LEU A 400 11.32 -1.05 -2.70
C LEU A 400 11.57 -2.04 -3.84
N LEU A 401 10.92 -3.20 -3.80
CA LEU A 401 11.06 -4.23 -4.81
C LEU A 401 10.57 -3.74 -6.19
N GLU A 402 9.42 -3.05 -6.22
CA GLU A 402 8.83 -2.50 -7.44
C GLU A 402 9.74 -1.46 -8.11
N GLU A 403 10.32 -0.54 -7.34
CA GLU A 403 11.19 0.50 -7.88
C GLU A 403 12.58 -0.06 -8.23
N ALA A 404 13.11 -1.02 -7.46
CA ALA A 404 14.37 -1.69 -7.75
C ALA A 404 14.33 -2.37 -9.12
N ALA A 405 13.25 -3.11 -9.41
CA ALA A 405 13.07 -3.75 -10.71
C ALA A 405 13.07 -2.75 -11.87
N ARG A 406 12.39 -1.60 -11.69
CA ARG A 406 12.36 -0.53 -12.71
C ARG A 406 13.72 0.10 -12.92
N PHE A 407 14.46 0.34 -11.85
CA PHE A 407 15.77 0.97 -11.91
C PHE A 407 16.81 0.02 -12.51
N THR A 408 16.78 -1.26 -12.15
CA THR A 408 17.61 -2.30 -12.78
C THR A 408 17.31 -2.42 -14.28
N TRP A 409 16.03 -2.42 -14.68
CA TRP A 409 15.68 -2.41 -16.10
C TRP A 409 16.17 -1.15 -16.82
N LEU A 410 16.08 0.02 -16.18
CA LEU A 410 16.56 1.28 -16.74
C LEU A 410 18.08 1.26 -16.98
N THR A 411 18.87 0.63 -16.11
CA THR A 411 20.34 0.67 -16.13
C THR A 411 21.01 -0.57 -16.76
N GLN A 412 20.24 -1.56 -17.20
CA GLN A 412 20.77 -2.87 -17.65
C GLN A 412 21.66 -2.80 -18.90
N GLU A 413 21.38 -1.89 -19.85
CA GLU A 413 22.12 -1.73 -21.12
C GLU A 413 23.11 -0.56 -21.05
N HIS A 414 23.91 -0.49 -19.98
CA HIS A 414 24.84 0.61 -19.77
C HIS A 414 25.99 0.67 -20.81
N ASP A 415 26.30 -0.44 -21.47
CA ASP A 415 27.35 -0.53 -22.50
C ASP A 415 26.87 -0.14 -23.91
N ASP A 416 25.56 0.01 -24.13
CA ASP A 416 24.95 0.44 -25.40
C ASP A 416 24.28 1.81 -25.20
N GLU A 417 24.96 2.88 -25.60
CA GLU A 417 24.49 4.26 -25.41
C GLU A 417 23.14 4.51 -26.08
N ASP A 418 22.92 3.99 -27.30
CA ASP A 418 21.67 4.17 -28.04
C ASP A 418 20.52 3.43 -27.32
N ALA A 419 20.78 2.23 -26.83
CA ALA A 419 19.78 1.45 -26.12
C ALA A 419 19.46 2.05 -24.73
N PHE A 420 20.47 2.56 -24.01
CA PHE A 420 20.28 3.32 -22.77
C PHE A 420 19.44 4.58 -22.97
N VAL A 421 19.70 5.36 -24.03
CA VAL A 421 18.91 6.55 -24.39
C VAL A 421 17.47 6.16 -24.71
N GLN A 422 17.24 5.05 -25.43
CA GLN A 422 15.90 4.55 -25.73
C GLN A 422 15.15 4.11 -24.46
N ARG A 423 15.78 3.36 -23.56
CA ARG A 423 15.18 2.93 -22.28
C ARG A 423 14.88 4.13 -21.38
N SER A 424 15.82 5.06 -21.26
CA SER A 424 15.64 6.31 -20.53
C SER A 424 14.45 7.11 -21.07
N THR A 425 14.37 7.26 -22.39
CA THR A 425 13.23 7.95 -23.03
C THR A 425 11.92 7.25 -22.71
N ARG A 426 11.87 5.92 -22.83
CA ARG A 426 10.69 5.10 -22.51
C ARG A 426 10.26 5.24 -21.05
N TYR A 427 11.21 5.23 -20.12
CA TYR A 427 10.98 5.42 -18.68
C TYR A 427 10.37 6.79 -18.38
N PHE A 428 10.99 7.88 -18.82
CA PHE A 428 10.46 9.22 -18.53
C PHE A 428 9.13 9.48 -19.25
N ASP A 429 8.97 9.00 -20.49
CA ASP A 429 7.72 9.13 -21.23
C ASP A 429 6.57 8.35 -20.57
N GLU A 430 6.87 7.24 -19.87
CA GLU A 430 5.90 6.53 -19.02
C GLU A 430 5.25 7.47 -18.02
N PHE A 431 6.07 8.09 -17.18
CA PHE A 431 5.62 8.95 -16.09
C PHE A 431 5.02 10.27 -16.58
N ARG A 432 5.51 10.83 -17.70
CA ARG A 432 4.88 11.99 -18.33
C ARG A 432 3.46 11.70 -18.80
N ALA A 433 3.23 10.58 -19.50
CA ALA A 433 1.86 10.30 -19.93
C ALA A 433 0.96 9.84 -18.78
N ARG A 434 1.51 9.23 -17.71
CA ARG A 434 0.78 9.00 -16.46
C ARG A 434 0.34 10.34 -15.83
N LYS A 435 1.27 11.27 -15.60
CA LYS A 435 0.98 12.65 -15.13
C LYS A 435 -0.09 13.33 -15.99
N LYS A 436 0.07 13.31 -17.33
CA LYS A 436 -0.90 13.89 -18.27
C LYS A 436 -2.27 13.23 -18.17
N LYS A 437 -2.33 11.89 -18.22
CA LYS A 437 -3.59 11.12 -18.10
C LYS A 437 -4.29 11.43 -16.77
N THR A 438 -3.55 11.50 -15.67
CA THR A 438 -4.10 11.84 -14.36
C THR A 438 -4.69 13.24 -14.35
N ILE A 439 -3.98 14.25 -14.87
CA ILE A 439 -4.49 15.63 -14.98
C ILE A 439 -5.77 15.69 -15.84
N GLU A 440 -5.80 14.99 -16.98
CA GLU A 440 -6.98 14.92 -17.85
C GLU A 440 -8.16 14.23 -17.16
N LEU A 441 -7.91 13.17 -16.38
CA LEU A 441 -8.94 12.49 -15.60
C LEU A 441 -9.47 13.37 -14.46
N PHE A 442 -8.61 14.12 -13.75
CA PHE A 442 -9.05 15.12 -12.78
C PHE A 442 -10.02 16.11 -13.42
N ALA A 443 -9.64 16.69 -14.55
CA ALA A 443 -10.45 17.65 -15.28
C ALA A 443 -11.78 17.04 -15.76
N GLY A 444 -11.73 15.79 -16.28
CA GLY A 444 -12.91 15.04 -16.69
C GLY A 444 -13.84 14.61 -15.55
N ASN A 445 -13.37 14.64 -14.31
CA ASN A 445 -14.19 14.45 -13.10
C ASN A 445 -14.60 15.79 -12.44
N GLY A 446 -14.42 16.90 -13.16
CA GLY A 446 -14.94 18.22 -12.80
C GLY A 446 -13.97 19.11 -12.00
N VAL A 447 -12.78 18.60 -11.63
CA VAL A 447 -11.77 19.40 -10.92
C VAL A 447 -11.21 20.46 -11.85
N ALA A 448 -10.99 21.69 -11.36
CA ALA A 448 -10.42 22.74 -12.16
C ALA A 448 -9.03 22.35 -12.68
N LEU A 449 -8.80 22.48 -13.99
CA LEU A 449 -7.52 22.07 -14.62
C LEU A 449 -6.30 22.73 -13.96
N ALA A 450 -6.43 23.99 -13.52
CA ALA A 450 -5.36 24.70 -12.81
C ALA A 450 -5.02 24.04 -11.47
N ALA A 451 -6.03 23.64 -10.70
CA ALA A 451 -5.84 22.93 -9.43
C ALA A 451 -5.24 21.53 -9.65
N ALA A 452 -5.70 20.81 -10.67
CA ALA A 452 -5.15 19.51 -11.04
C ALA A 452 -3.67 19.59 -11.46
N LYS A 453 -3.29 20.62 -12.24
CA LYS A 453 -1.89 20.87 -12.62
C LYS A 453 -1.02 21.23 -11.42
N LYS A 454 -1.54 22.04 -10.49
CA LYS A 454 -0.81 22.49 -9.29
C LYS A 454 -0.29 21.32 -8.45
N LEU A 455 -1.05 20.23 -8.31
CA LEU A 455 -0.61 19.03 -7.59
C LEU A 455 0.67 18.41 -8.17
N PHE A 456 0.90 18.51 -9.48
CA PHE A 456 2.06 17.90 -10.14
C PHE A 456 3.17 18.92 -10.46
N GLN A 457 3.02 20.16 -10.00
CA GLN A 457 4.03 21.19 -10.17
C GLN A 457 5.13 20.95 -9.15
N LEU A 458 6.38 20.85 -9.62
CA LEU A 458 7.53 20.83 -8.73
C LEU A 458 7.92 22.28 -8.36
N PRO A 459 8.64 22.49 -7.26
CA PRO A 459 9.12 23.82 -6.89
C PRO A 459 10.00 24.43 -7.99
N ASP A 460 10.01 25.76 -8.10
CA ASP A 460 10.79 26.49 -9.11
C ASP A 460 12.32 26.26 -9.00
N THR A 461 12.80 25.77 -7.87
CA THR A 461 14.20 25.38 -7.64
C THR A 461 14.57 24.05 -8.30
N VAL A 462 13.58 23.27 -8.75
CA VAL A 462 13.78 21.98 -9.42
C VAL A 462 13.77 22.19 -10.92
N VAL A 463 14.88 21.81 -11.58
CA VAL A 463 14.95 21.82 -13.04
C VAL A 463 14.12 20.65 -13.58
N GLU A 464 12.94 20.96 -14.12
CA GLU A 464 12.11 19.95 -14.78
C GLU A 464 12.74 19.50 -16.11
N GLY A 465 12.62 18.21 -16.40
CA GLY A 465 12.95 17.67 -17.73
C GLY A 465 11.94 18.13 -18.80
N PRO A 466 12.15 17.74 -20.07
CA PRO A 466 11.22 18.10 -21.14
C PRO A 466 9.81 17.58 -20.86
N GLU A 467 8.78 18.35 -21.18
CA GLU A 467 7.37 17.93 -20.99
C GLU A 467 6.82 17.09 -22.16
N THR A 468 7.53 17.08 -23.29
CA THR A 468 7.10 16.37 -24.50
C THR A 468 7.13 14.86 -24.32
N ILE A 469 6.11 14.18 -24.84
CA ILE A 469 6.00 12.72 -24.90
C ILE A 469 6.29 12.30 -26.35
N SER A 470 7.18 11.34 -26.54
CA SER A 470 7.58 10.89 -27.88
C SER A 470 6.40 10.29 -28.65
N LYS A 471 6.33 10.59 -29.95
CA LYS A 471 5.32 10.00 -30.84
C LYS A 471 5.59 8.49 -30.99
N GLY A 472 4.57 7.67 -30.83
CA GLY A 472 4.72 6.21 -30.88
C GLY A 472 5.38 5.60 -29.64
N ARG A 473 5.32 6.29 -28.48
CA ARG A 473 5.79 5.79 -27.18
C ARG A 473 5.37 4.33 -26.96
N LYS A 474 6.34 3.50 -26.58
CA LYS A 474 6.09 2.16 -26.05
C LYS A 474 5.86 2.24 -24.54
N PRO A 475 4.82 1.59 -23.96
CA PRO A 475 4.65 1.52 -22.51
C PRO A 475 5.84 0.80 -21.87
N LEU A 476 6.16 1.00 -20.60
CA LEU A 476 7.14 0.15 -19.90
C LEU A 476 6.77 -1.34 -20.01
N PRO A 477 7.75 -2.26 -19.92
CA PRO A 477 7.44 -3.66 -19.70
C PRO A 477 6.50 -3.86 -18.49
N PRO A 478 5.75 -4.96 -18.46
CA PRO A 478 5.11 -5.45 -17.24
C PRO A 478 6.12 -5.59 -16.07
N ILE A 479 5.64 -5.46 -14.83
CA ILE A 479 6.51 -5.46 -13.64
C ILE A 479 7.15 -6.84 -13.38
N ASP A 480 6.42 -7.92 -13.66
CA ASP A 480 6.91 -9.30 -13.63
C ASP A 480 8.10 -9.51 -14.58
N GLU A 481 8.04 -9.00 -15.82
CA GLU A 481 9.19 -9.04 -16.74
C GLU A 481 10.41 -8.30 -16.18
N MET A 482 10.21 -7.15 -15.52
CA MET A 482 11.33 -6.42 -14.89
C MET A 482 11.86 -7.12 -13.63
N LEU A 483 10.99 -7.76 -12.85
CA LEU A 483 11.37 -8.54 -11.68
C LEU A 483 12.18 -9.78 -12.08
N LEU A 484 11.78 -10.49 -13.14
CA LEU A 484 12.57 -11.58 -13.74
C LEU A 484 13.96 -11.10 -14.16
N ALA A 485 14.04 -9.94 -14.79
CA ALA A 485 15.31 -9.34 -15.19
C ALA A 485 16.20 -9.01 -13.98
N MET A 486 15.63 -8.54 -12.88
CA MET A 486 16.35 -8.31 -11.62
C MET A 486 16.75 -9.60 -10.92
N ALA A 487 15.93 -10.65 -11.03
CA ALA A 487 16.15 -11.95 -10.41
C ALA A 487 17.09 -12.88 -11.21
N ALA A 488 17.51 -12.48 -12.41
CA ALA A 488 18.33 -13.32 -13.29
C ALA A 488 19.58 -13.96 -12.64
N PRO A 489 20.24 -13.35 -11.62
CA PRO A 489 21.35 -13.99 -10.92
C PRO A 489 20.98 -15.16 -9.99
N TYR A 490 19.71 -15.31 -9.61
CA TYR A 490 19.26 -16.33 -8.67
C TYR A 490 18.95 -17.67 -9.38
N PRO A 491 19.03 -18.82 -8.68
CA PRO A 491 18.69 -20.13 -9.23
C PRO A 491 17.28 -20.22 -9.81
N GLU A 492 16.28 -19.64 -9.15
CA GLU A 492 14.89 -19.61 -9.61
C GLU A 492 14.40 -18.17 -9.83
N PRO A 493 14.75 -17.48 -10.94
CA PRO A 493 14.41 -16.07 -11.15
C PRO A 493 12.91 -15.73 -10.99
N GLY A 494 12.02 -16.71 -11.17
CA GLY A 494 10.60 -16.57 -10.96
C GLY A 494 10.17 -16.27 -9.52
N TRP A 495 11.06 -16.42 -8.53
CA TRP A 495 10.74 -16.18 -7.12
C TRP A 495 10.37 -14.72 -6.84
N LEU A 496 10.99 -13.73 -7.52
CA LEU A 496 10.68 -12.31 -7.32
C LEU A 496 9.28 -11.89 -7.81
N PRO A 497 8.83 -12.28 -9.02
CA PRO A 497 7.44 -12.13 -9.42
C PRO A 497 6.43 -12.73 -8.41
N VAL A 498 6.73 -13.90 -7.87
CA VAL A 498 5.88 -14.57 -6.87
C VAL A 498 5.90 -13.80 -5.54
N ALA A 499 7.08 -13.39 -5.06
CA ALA A 499 7.25 -12.56 -3.87
C ALA A 499 6.43 -11.26 -3.97
N TYR A 500 6.51 -10.57 -5.10
CA TYR A 500 5.73 -9.36 -5.37
C TYR A 500 4.21 -9.64 -5.30
N SER A 501 3.76 -10.78 -5.83
CA SER A 501 2.35 -11.20 -5.77
C SER A 501 1.88 -11.51 -4.36
N LEU A 502 2.72 -12.14 -3.53
CA LEU A 502 2.43 -12.47 -2.13
C LEU A 502 2.39 -11.22 -1.24
N LEU A 503 3.39 -10.33 -1.34
CA LEU A 503 3.37 -9.02 -0.66
C LEU A 503 2.13 -8.21 -1.06
N SER A 504 1.73 -8.31 -2.33
CA SER A 504 0.56 -7.61 -2.86
C SER A 504 -0.74 -8.00 -2.13
N GLN A 505 -0.86 -9.23 -1.62
CA GLN A 505 -2.06 -9.70 -0.90
C GLN A 505 -2.36 -8.81 0.31
N VAL A 506 -1.35 -8.50 1.12
CA VAL A 506 -1.48 -7.59 2.27
C VAL A 506 -1.80 -6.18 1.82
N THR A 507 -1.07 -5.68 0.81
CA THR A 507 -1.24 -4.28 0.39
C THR A 507 -2.61 -3.98 -0.24
N HIS A 508 -3.26 -4.99 -0.80
CA HIS A 508 -4.62 -4.92 -1.35
C HIS A 508 -5.70 -5.42 -0.37
N SER A 509 -5.29 -5.73 0.87
CA SER A 509 -6.14 -6.28 1.92
C SER A 509 -7.02 -7.40 1.42
N THR A 510 -6.42 -8.31 0.66
CA THR A 510 -7.11 -9.49 0.17
C THR A 510 -7.35 -10.46 1.32
N PRO A 511 -8.35 -11.35 1.26
CA PRO A 511 -8.56 -12.37 2.27
C PRO A 511 -7.29 -13.14 2.68
N ILE A 512 -6.44 -13.53 1.70
CA ILE A 512 -5.14 -14.15 2.00
C ILE A 512 -4.22 -13.18 2.76
N GLY A 513 -4.17 -11.92 2.34
CA GLY A 513 -3.42 -10.88 3.05
C GLY A 513 -3.86 -10.71 4.51
N LEU A 514 -5.17 -10.71 4.76
CA LEU A 514 -5.73 -10.56 6.11
C LEU A 514 -5.27 -11.70 7.03
N VAL A 515 -5.34 -12.96 6.58
CA VAL A 515 -4.93 -14.09 7.42
C VAL A 515 -3.43 -14.11 7.71
N HIS A 516 -2.62 -13.46 6.89
CA HIS A 516 -1.19 -13.26 7.17
C HIS A 516 -0.89 -12.15 8.17
N MET A 517 -1.85 -11.29 8.52
CA MET A 517 -1.68 -10.20 9.49
C MET A 517 -2.06 -10.59 10.91
N ALA A 518 -2.42 -11.85 11.13
CA ALA A 518 -2.73 -12.38 12.45
C ALA A 518 -2.02 -13.72 12.67
N ARG A 519 -1.68 -14.00 13.93
CA ARG A 519 -0.95 -15.21 14.33
C ARG A 519 -1.45 -15.75 15.66
N TYR A 520 -1.42 -17.07 15.84
CA TYR A 520 -1.55 -17.68 17.16
C TYR A 520 -0.17 -17.87 17.80
N GLN A 521 0.04 -17.31 19.00
CA GLN A 521 1.22 -17.55 19.81
C GLN A 521 0.76 -18.07 21.18
N ASP A 522 1.23 -19.26 21.57
CA ASP A 522 0.86 -19.92 22.83
C ASP A 522 -0.66 -19.99 23.08
N GLY A 523 -1.45 -20.16 22.01
CA GLY A 523 -2.91 -20.23 22.05
C GLY A 523 -3.63 -18.88 22.12
N VAL A 524 -2.89 -17.78 22.10
CA VAL A 524 -3.42 -16.40 22.04
C VAL A 524 -3.38 -15.91 20.61
N LEU A 525 -4.48 -15.30 20.13
CA LEU A 525 -4.50 -14.63 18.84
C LEU A 525 -3.87 -13.24 18.96
N HIS A 526 -2.81 -13.03 18.21
CA HIS A 526 -2.20 -11.75 17.97
C HIS A 526 -2.66 -11.23 16.63
N ALA A 527 -3.74 -10.47 16.63
CA ALA A 527 -4.38 -10.03 15.40
C ALA A 527 -3.54 -9.00 14.61
N GLN A 528 -2.40 -8.51 15.14
CA GLN A 528 -1.51 -7.50 14.56
C GLN A 528 -0.13 -8.05 14.19
N ASP A 529 0.11 -9.33 14.49
CA ASP A 529 1.42 -9.94 14.30
C ASP A 529 1.40 -10.67 12.97
N ILE A 530 2.29 -10.23 12.08
CA ILE A 530 2.40 -10.80 10.75
C ILE A 530 2.97 -12.22 10.82
N SER A 531 2.53 -13.09 9.91
CA SER A 531 3.03 -14.47 9.88
C SER A 531 4.55 -14.49 9.64
N PRO A 532 5.27 -15.48 10.18
CA PRO A 532 6.72 -15.61 9.98
C PRO A 532 7.12 -15.64 8.50
N GLU A 533 6.32 -16.30 7.65
CA GLU A 533 6.54 -16.36 6.21
C GLU A 533 6.44 -14.97 5.57
N MET A 534 5.43 -14.18 5.95
CA MET A 534 5.26 -12.80 5.46
C MET A 534 6.35 -11.86 5.99
N LEU A 535 6.74 -12.00 7.27
CA LEU A 535 7.83 -11.22 7.87
C LEU A 535 9.16 -11.49 7.17
N ALA A 536 9.52 -12.77 6.98
CA ALA A 536 10.75 -13.14 6.32
C ALA A 536 10.78 -12.63 4.87
N LEU A 537 9.68 -12.80 4.12
CA LEU A 537 9.56 -12.29 2.76
C LEU A 537 9.69 -10.76 2.70
N THR A 538 9.10 -10.07 3.68
CA THR A 538 9.13 -8.60 3.78
C THR A 538 10.55 -8.11 4.01
N LEU A 539 11.28 -8.69 4.97
CA LEU A 539 12.65 -8.29 5.26
C LEU A 539 13.62 -8.63 4.12
N ASP A 540 13.48 -9.82 3.52
CA ASP A 540 14.28 -10.24 2.38
C ASP A 540 14.15 -9.27 1.20
N THR A 541 12.90 -9.07 0.73
CA THR A 541 12.64 -8.20 -0.42
C THR A 541 12.95 -6.73 -0.13
N ALA A 542 12.82 -6.26 1.11
CA ALA A 542 13.24 -4.91 1.50
C ALA A 542 14.76 -4.74 1.47
N CYS A 543 15.53 -5.69 2.00
CA CYS A 543 17.00 -5.66 1.96
C CYS A 543 17.50 -5.75 0.52
N LEU A 544 16.97 -6.69 -0.27
CA LEU A 544 17.32 -6.85 -1.68
C LEU A 544 16.97 -5.61 -2.52
N GLY A 545 15.74 -5.11 -2.40
CA GLY A 545 15.26 -3.95 -3.15
C GLY A 545 16.02 -2.67 -2.80
N SER A 546 16.27 -2.43 -1.51
CA SER A 546 17.07 -1.28 -1.07
C SER A 546 18.54 -1.40 -1.48
N ALA A 547 19.15 -2.59 -1.39
CA ALA A 547 20.54 -2.81 -1.80
C ALA A 547 20.71 -2.47 -3.28
N ARG A 548 19.81 -2.94 -4.14
CA ARG A 548 19.84 -2.64 -5.58
C ARG A 548 19.66 -1.15 -5.85
N LEU A 549 18.64 -0.51 -5.28
CA LEU A 549 18.34 0.89 -5.54
C LEU A 549 19.42 1.84 -5.04
N ILE A 550 19.89 1.63 -3.80
CA ILE A 550 20.90 2.47 -3.16
C ILE A 550 22.23 2.31 -3.89
N SER A 551 22.63 1.08 -4.23
CA SER A 551 23.87 0.81 -4.97
C SER A 551 23.88 1.48 -6.33
N LEU A 552 22.86 1.24 -7.17
CA LEU A 552 22.77 1.83 -8.51
C LEU A 552 22.73 3.35 -8.43
N SER A 553 21.95 3.91 -7.51
CA SER A 553 21.85 5.37 -7.39
C SER A 553 23.13 5.98 -6.84
N ALA A 554 23.80 5.36 -5.86
CA ALA A 554 25.07 5.84 -5.31
C ALA A 554 26.16 5.87 -6.38
N LEU A 555 26.28 4.82 -7.20
CA LEU A 555 27.22 4.77 -8.31
C LEU A 555 26.94 5.89 -9.33
N LEU A 556 25.68 6.11 -9.70
CA LEU A 556 25.30 7.21 -10.59
C LEU A 556 25.60 8.59 -10.00
N LEU A 557 25.35 8.80 -8.71
CA LEU A 557 25.53 10.10 -8.04
C LEU A 557 27.01 10.43 -7.79
N THR A 558 27.88 9.42 -7.69
CA THR A 558 29.32 9.58 -7.41
C THR A 558 30.21 9.36 -8.63
N HIS A 559 29.62 9.22 -9.83
CA HIS A 559 30.32 8.83 -11.06
C HIS A 559 31.19 7.57 -10.89
N GLY A 560 30.69 6.61 -10.10
CA GLY A 560 31.33 5.31 -9.90
C GLY A 560 32.59 5.33 -9.03
N SER A 561 32.69 6.23 -8.04
CA SER A 561 33.82 6.28 -7.10
C SER A 561 34.12 4.93 -6.44
N ASP A 562 35.39 4.67 -6.10
CA ASP A 562 35.82 3.42 -5.45
C ASP A 562 35.05 3.14 -4.15
N ASP A 563 34.82 4.17 -3.33
CA ASP A 563 34.03 4.06 -2.10
C ASP A 563 32.59 3.61 -2.38
N ALA A 564 31.96 4.15 -3.43
CA ALA A 564 30.61 3.75 -3.82
C ALA A 564 30.56 2.33 -4.39
N GLN A 565 31.61 1.87 -5.08
CA GLN A 565 31.72 0.48 -5.55
C GLN A 565 31.87 -0.49 -4.37
N GLN A 566 32.74 -0.19 -3.41
CA GLN A 566 32.92 -1.00 -2.19
C GLN A 566 31.64 -1.04 -1.36
N TYR A 567 30.97 0.09 -1.20
CA TYR A 567 29.70 0.19 -0.50
C TYR A 567 28.60 -0.62 -1.20
N ALA A 568 28.47 -0.51 -2.52
CA ALA A 568 27.52 -1.28 -3.31
C ALA A 568 27.74 -2.79 -3.17
N HIS A 569 29.00 -3.24 -3.25
CA HIS A 569 29.34 -4.64 -3.06
C HIS A 569 28.98 -5.13 -1.65
N GLY A 570 29.31 -4.36 -0.61
CA GLY A 570 29.00 -4.71 0.77
C GLY A 570 27.50 -4.75 1.09
N LEU A 571 26.68 -3.93 0.40
CA LEU A 571 25.22 -4.00 0.46
C LEU A 571 24.70 -5.29 -0.17
N GLU A 572 25.19 -5.65 -1.36
CA GLU A 572 24.78 -6.87 -2.06
C GLU A 572 25.13 -8.13 -1.28
N GLU A 573 26.34 -8.22 -0.72
CA GLU A 573 26.77 -9.35 0.11
C GLU A 573 25.86 -9.57 1.32
N ARG A 574 25.48 -8.49 2.02
CA ARG A 574 24.62 -8.57 3.21
C ARG A 574 23.17 -8.84 2.86
N ALA A 575 22.65 -8.24 1.80
CA ALA A 575 21.31 -8.56 1.31
C ALA A 575 21.19 -10.04 0.93
N LEU A 576 22.24 -10.62 0.32
CA LEU A 576 22.29 -12.05 0.03
C LEU A 576 22.29 -12.90 1.31
N ALA A 577 22.99 -12.47 2.36
CA ALA A 577 22.97 -13.16 3.65
C ALA A 577 21.58 -13.15 4.32
N VAL A 578 20.83 -12.05 4.18
CA VAL A 578 19.42 -11.99 4.60
C VAL A 578 18.60 -12.99 3.79
N HIS A 579 18.73 -12.97 2.46
CA HIS A 579 18.01 -13.88 1.56
C HIS A 579 18.27 -15.36 1.88
N ASP A 580 19.53 -15.75 2.06
CA ASP A 580 19.93 -17.12 2.41
C ASP A 580 19.26 -17.63 3.69
N THR A 581 19.03 -16.73 4.65
CA THR A 581 18.35 -17.04 5.90
C THR A 581 16.83 -17.04 5.72
N ALA A 582 16.29 -16.08 4.96
CA ALA A 582 14.87 -15.86 4.76
C ALA A 582 14.21 -16.95 3.91
N ARG A 583 14.90 -17.48 2.88
CA ARG A 583 14.35 -18.53 2.01
C ARG A 583 14.01 -19.82 2.75
N LEU A 584 14.65 -20.08 3.90
CA LEU A 584 14.32 -21.21 4.77
C LEU A 584 13.00 -21.01 5.55
N VAL A 585 12.48 -19.78 5.57
CA VAL A 585 11.23 -19.40 6.25
C VAL A 585 10.11 -19.17 5.25
N HIS A 586 10.33 -18.38 4.19
CA HIS A 586 9.31 -18.11 3.18
C HIS A 586 9.26 -19.16 2.05
N TRP A 587 10.30 -19.99 1.90
CA TRP A 587 10.38 -21.09 0.93
C TRP A 587 10.16 -20.65 -0.52
N LEU A 588 10.80 -19.54 -0.91
CA LEU A 588 10.92 -19.12 -2.31
C LEU A 588 12.42 -19.04 -2.63
N ASP A 589 12.78 -19.31 -3.88
CA ASP A 589 14.15 -19.51 -4.41
C ASP A 589 14.80 -20.87 -4.11
#